data_AF-A0A2V6GHD1-F1
#
_entry.id   AF-A0A2V6GHD1-F1
#
_cell.length_a   1.000
_cell.length_b   1.000
_cell.length_c   1.000
_cell.angle_alpha   90.00
_cell.angle_beta   90.00
_cell.angle_gamma   90.00
#
_symmetry.space_group_name_H-M   'P 1'
#
loop_
_entity.id
_entity.type
_entity.pdbx_description
1 polymer ?
#
loop_
_entity_poly.entity_id
_entity_poly.type
_entity_poly.pdbx_seq_one_letter_code
_entity_poly.pdbx_strand_id
1 'polypeptide(L)'
;MQYIAALERKGFLDRHARKARALITPVQKVRITDVPIYGQIPAGMSTLTEQTIEGHVSLDARSANISKNREKFALRVQGDSMIGAHIIDGDIVILEDSKEVQNGDIVAALIDGETTLKRYVMEHGRPYLKAENPRYPNLIPARELKIQGVMVSLVRKQERRKRH
;
A
#
# COMPACT_ATOMS: atom_id res chain seq x y z
N MET A 1 -27.65 -27.22 -16.70
CA MET A 1 -26.21 -27.49 -17.00
C MET A 1 -25.41 -26.24 -17.41
N GLN A 2 -25.98 -25.02 -17.42
CA GLN A 2 -25.30 -23.81 -17.93
C GLN A 2 -24.46 -23.07 -16.86
N TYR A 3 -24.82 -23.17 -15.58
CA TYR A 3 -24.15 -22.47 -14.48
C TYR A 3 -22.74 -22.99 -14.17
N ILE A 4 -22.52 -24.30 -14.27
CA ILE A 4 -21.21 -24.90 -13.95
C ILE A 4 -20.16 -24.47 -14.99
N ALA A 5 -20.51 -24.48 -16.28
CA ALA A 5 -19.63 -24.02 -17.34
C ALA A 5 -19.30 -22.51 -17.23
N ALA A 6 -20.24 -21.70 -16.73
CA ALA A 6 -20.00 -20.28 -16.47
C ALA A 6 -19.01 -20.06 -15.31
N LEU A 7 -19.08 -20.89 -14.26
CA LEU A 7 -18.16 -20.83 -13.12
C LEU A 7 -16.75 -21.31 -13.49
N GLU A 8 -16.63 -22.32 -14.36
CA GLU A 8 -15.35 -22.77 -14.94
C GLU A 8 -14.70 -21.70 -15.81
N ARG A 9 -15.46 -21.07 -16.72
CA ARG A 9 -14.97 -19.94 -17.53
C ARG A 9 -14.48 -18.77 -16.69
N LYS A 10 -15.11 -18.54 -15.54
CA LYS A 10 -14.73 -17.50 -14.58
C LYS A 10 -13.58 -17.94 -13.64
N GLY A 11 -13.08 -19.17 -13.77
CA GLY A 11 -11.94 -19.70 -13.03
C GLY A 11 -12.26 -20.09 -11.58
N PHE A 12 -13.54 -20.23 -11.23
CA PHE A 12 -14.00 -20.62 -9.89
C PHE A 12 -14.09 -22.15 -9.70
N LEU A 13 -13.97 -22.93 -10.77
CA LEU A 13 -14.04 -24.38 -10.76
C LEU A 13 -13.03 -24.96 -11.76
N ASP A 14 -12.42 -26.09 -11.42
CA ASP A 14 -11.53 -26.84 -12.31
C ASP A 14 -12.01 -28.30 -12.40
N ARG A 15 -12.12 -28.83 -13.63
CA ARG A 15 -12.64 -30.20 -13.86
C ARG A 15 -11.47 -31.16 -14.08
N HIS A 16 -11.18 -32.00 -13.09
CA HIS A 16 -10.26 -33.12 -13.30
C HIS A 16 -10.95 -34.28 -14.03
N ALA A 17 -10.40 -34.65 -15.19
CA ALA A 17 -11.00 -35.54 -16.19
C ALA A 17 -11.19 -37.03 -15.78
N ARG A 18 -11.07 -37.43 -14.50
CA ARG A 18 -11.23 -38.84 -14.10
C ARG A 18 -12.07 -39.13 -12.85
N LYS A 19 -12.76 -38.15 -12.25
CA LYS A 19 -13.74 -38.42 -11.18
C LYS A 19 -14.98 -37.56 -11.38
N ALA A 20 -16.07 -38.17 -11.84
CA ALA A 20 -17.33 -37.51 -12.24
C ALA A 20 -18.07 -36.71 -11.13
N ARG A 21 -17.49 -36.56 -9.93
CA ARG A 21 -18.10 -35.89 -8.76
C ARG A 21 -17.10 -35.16 -7.85
N ALA A 22 -15.92 -34.82 -8.33
CA ALA A 22 -14.98 -34.00 -7.56
C ALA A 22 -15.03 -32.55 -8.10
N LEU A 23 -15.98 -31.75 -7.60
CA LEU A 23 -15.86 -30.30 -7.73
C LEU A 23 -14.76 -29.88 -6.75
N ILE A 24 -13.58 -29.58 -7.27
CA ILE A 24 -12.50 -28.98 -6.48
C ILE A 24 -12.65 -27.48 -6.69
N THR A 25 -12.86 -26.73 -5.61
CA THR A 25 -12.60 -25.30 -5.65
C THR A 25 -11.09 -25.17 -5.88
N PRO A 26 -10.63 -24.60 -7.00
CA PRO A 26 -9.22 -24.32 -7.14
C PRO A 26 -8.86 -23.47 -5.92
N VAL A 27 -7.87 -23.92 -5.14
CA VAL A 27 -7.24 -23.10 -4.10
C VAL A 27 -6.99 -21.76 -4.78
N GLN A 28 -7.66 -20.70 -4.29
CA GLN A 28 -7.77 -19.43 -5.01
C GLN A 28 -6.38 -19.06 -5.51
N LYS A 29 -6.20 -18.90 -6.83
CA LYS A 29 -4.89 -18.60 -7.42
C LYS A 29 -4.31 -17.39 -6.69
N VAL A 30 -3.28 -17.63 -5.88
CA VAL A 30 -2.57 -16.60 -5.12
C VAL A 30 -1.99 -15.63 -6.14
N ARG A 31 -2.29 -14.34 -6.00
CA ARG A 31 -1.80 -13.32 -6.92
C ARG A 31 -0.65 -12.61 -6.25
N ILE A 32 0.53 -13.23 -6.34
CA ILE A 32 1.76 -12.60 -5.89
C ILE A 32 2.03 -11.39 -6.78
N THR A 33 2.24 -10.25 -6.14
CA THR A 33 2.65 -9.02 -6.81
C THR A 33 3.90 -8.49 -6.14
N ASP A 34 4.88 -8.14 -6.95
CA ASP A 34 6.09 -7.47 -6.52
C ASP A 34 5.86 -5.96 -6.48
N VAL A 35 6.19 -5.34 -5.36
CA VAL A 35 6.08 -3.90 -5.15
C VAL A 35 7.48 -3.35 -4.86
N PRO A 36 7.98 -2.38 -5.65
CA PRO A 36 9.28 -1.77 -5.39
C PRO A 36 9.25 -0.95 -4.10
N ILE A 37 10.31 -1.07 -3.31
CA ILE A 37 10.52 -0.30 -2.08
C ILE A 37 11.48 0.85 -2.40
N TYR A 38 11.04 2.08 -2.14
CA TYR A 38 11.84 3.29 -2.24
C TYR A 38 12.25 3.76 -0.85
N GLY A 39 13.49 4.22 -0.72
CA GLY A 39 14.05 4.71 0.55
C GLY A 39 13.61 6.13 0.88
N GLN A 40 13.94 7.06 -0.02
CA GLN A 40 13.46 8.43 0.00
C GLN A 40 12.88 8.73 -1.38
N ILE A 41 11.67 9.29 -1.44
CA ILE A 41 11.14 9.85 -2.68
C ILE A 41 11.65 11.30 -2.76
N PRO A 42 12.44 11.67 -3.77
CA PRO A 42 12.79 13.06 -4.01
C PRO A 42 11.55 13.88 -4.33
N ALA A 43 11.50 15.11 -3.82
CA ALA A 43 10.47 16.06 -4.18
C ALA A 43 10.39 16.26 -5.70
N GLY A 44 9.16 16.33 -6.23
CA GLY A 44 8.91 16.73 -7.62
C GLY A 44 9.08 15.66 -8.69
N MET A 45 9.60 14.46 -8.39
CA MET A 45 9.63 13.38 -9.39
C MET A 45 8.22 12.87 -9.65
N SER A 46 7.71 13.16 -10.85
CA SER A 46 6.39 12.72 -11.30
C SER A 46 6.37 11.25 -11.73
N THR A 47 7.53 10.59 -11.79
CA THR A 47 7.68 9.21 -12.25
C THR A 47 8.46 8.39 -11.23
N LEU A 48 7.94 7.20 -10.91
CA LEU A 48 8.57 6.22 -10.01
C LEU A 48 9.86 5.61 -10.61
N THR A 49 10.18 5.91 -11.87
CA THR A 49 11.29 5.33 -12.65
C THR A 49 12.66 5.94 -12.36
N GLU A 50 12.73 7.17 -11.84
CA GLU A 50 14.00 7.85 -11.53
C GLU A 50 14.46 7.65 -10.08
N GLN A 51 13.71 6.86 -9.31
CA GLN A 51 13.95 6.64 -7.89
C GLN A 51 14.82 5.41 -7.66
N THR A 52 15.70 5.48 -6.66
CA THR A 52 16.55 4.33 -6.29
C THR A 52 15.69 3.29 -5.58
N ILE A 53 15.55 2.11 -6.21
CA ILE A 53 14.86 0.96 -5.64
C ILE A 53 15.78 0.29 -4.64
N GLU A 54 15.39 0.26 -3.36
CA GLU A 54 16.14 -0.44 -2.30
C GLU A 54 15.88 -1.95 -2.30
N GLY A 55 14.75 -2.37 -2.88
CA GLY A 55 14.35 -3.76 -2.92
C GLY A 55 12.91 -3.92 -3.38
N HIS A 56 12.37 -5.12 -3.21
CA HIS A 56 10.98 -5.45 -3.53
C HIS A 56 10.33 -6.16 -2.35
N VAL A 57 9.02 -5.99 -2.21
CA VAL A 57 8.17 -6.82 -1.37
C VAL A 57 7.20 -7.59 -2.26
N SER A 58 7.21 -8.92 -2.14
CA SER A 58 6.31 -9.82 -2.87
C SER A 58 5.18 -10.22 -1.94
N LEU A 59 3.93 -9.95 -2.33
CA LEU A 59 2.78 -10.23 -1.49
C LEU A 59 1.54 -10.63 -2.29
N ASP A 60 0.65 -11.37 -1.65
CA ASP A 60 -0.66 -11.69 -2.23
C ASP A 60 -1.53 -10.43 -2.27
N ALA A 61 -1.89 -10.00 -3.48
CA ALA A 61 -2.62 -8.75 -3.70
C ALA A 61 -3.98 -8.72 -2.99
N ARG A 62 -4.65 -9.88 -2.86
CA ARG A 62 -5.96 -9.95 -2.17
C ARG A 62 -5.80 -9.72 -0.67
N SER A 63 -4.85 -10.42 -0.06
CA SER A 63 -4.62 -10.34 1.39
C SER A 63 -4.16 -8.95 1.84
N ALA A 64 -3.47 -8.21 0.96
CA ALA A 64 -2.99 -6.86 1.23
C ALA A 64 -3.92 -5.74 0.74
N ASN A 65 -5.14 -6.07 0.31
CA ASN A 65 -6.11 -5.10 -0.20
C ASN A 65 -5.56 -4.23 -1.36
N ILE A 66 -4.79 -4.86 -2.26
CA ILE A 66 -4.15 -4.20 -3.39
C ILE A 66 -4.99 -4.37 -4.67
N SER A 67 -5.27 -3.23 -5.29
CA SER A 67 -5.90 -3.07 -6.59
C SER A 67 -5.03 -3.62 -7.70
N LYS A 68 -5.63 -4.41 -8.59
CA LYS A 68 -4.91 -5.06 -9.71
C LYS A 68 -4.34 -4.05 -10.71
N ASN A 69 -5.05 -2.95 -10.94
CA ASN A 69 -4.82 -2.04 -12.08
C ASN A 69 -4.22 -0.70 -11.68
N ARG A 70 -3.72 -0.56 -10.43
CA ARG A 70 -3.12 0.68 -9.95
C ARG A 70 -1.62 0.51 -9.81
N GLU A 71 -0.90 1.57 -10.14
CA GLU A 71 0.50 1.69 -9.78
C GLU A 71 0.62 1.74 -8.26
N LYS A 72 1.68 1.10 -7.79
CA LYS A 72 1.91 0.92 -6.36
C LYS A 72 3.38 0.90 -6.08
N PHE A 73 3.71 1.43 -4.93
CA PHE A 73 5.06 1.53 -4.45
C PHE A 73 5.05 1.37 -2.94
N ALA A 74 6.20 1.03 -2.39
CA ALA A 74 6.37 0.92 -0.97
C ALA A 74 7.42 1.91 -0.48
N LEU A 75 7.24 2.39 0.75
CA LEU A 75 8.20 3.25 1.44
C LEU A 75 8.61 2.64 2.76
N ARG A 76 9.89 2.83 3.10
CA ARG A 76 10.35 2.55 4.46
C ARG A 76 10.05 3.75 5.34
N VAL A 77 9.32 3.51 6.42
CA VAL A 77 8.99 4.53 7.41
C VAL A 77 10.25 4.88 8.18
N GLN A 78 10.48 6.19 8.34
CA GLN A 78 11.54 6.74 9.17
C GLN A 78 10.92 7.61 10.27
N GLY A 79 11.29 7.35 11.52
CA GLY A 79 10.78 8.05 12.71
C GLY A 79 9.47 7.50 13.26
N ASP A 80 8.92 8.20 14.26
CA ASP A 80 7.77 7.77 15.07
C ASP A 80 6.54 8.68 14.92
N SER A 81 6.52 9.53 13.89
CA SER A 81 5.43 10.50 13.69
C SER A 81 4.04 9.86 13.46
N MET A 82 4.01 8.58 13.12
CA MET A 82 2.79 7.82 12.85
C MET A 82 2.49 6.74 13.90
N ILE A 83 3.12 6.81 15.09
CA ILE A 83 3.03 5.78 16.13
C ILE A 83 1.60 5.50 16.62
N GLY A 84 0.73 6.50 16.69
CA GLY A 84 -0.68 6.36 17.06
C GLY A 84 -1.52 5.60 16.05
N ALA A 85 -1.06 5.50 14.79
CA ALA A 85 -1.63 4.59 13.79
C ALA A 85 -0.97 3.19 13.81
N HIS A 86 -0.17 2.90 14.84
CA HIS A 86 0.65 1.69 14.97
C HIS A 86 1.67 1.48 13.84
N ILE A 87 2.05 2.56 13.16
CA ILE A 87 3.12 2.58 12.17
C ILE A 87 4.39 3.04 12.88
N ILE A 88 5.43 2.22 12.84
CA ILE A 88 6.69 2.47 13.54
C ILE A 88 7.86 2.58 12.58
N ASP A 89 8.97 3.11 13.09
CA ASP A 89 10.23 3.17 12.35
C ASP A 89 10.63 1.80 11.79
N GLY A 90 11.05 1.77 10.52
CA GLY A 90 11.45 0.56 9.80
C GLY A 90 10.31 -0.23 9.17
N ASP A 91 9.04 0.14 9.41
CA ASP A 91 7.91 -0.46 8.71
C ASP A 91 7.97 -0.18 7.20
N ILE A 92 7.42 -1.10 6.42
CA ILE A 92 7.24 -0.93 4.98
C ILE A 92 5.76 -0.65 4.73
N VAL A 93 5.44 0.58 4.34
CA VAL A 93 4.08 0.99 3.95
C VAL A 93 3.91 0.81 2.46
N ILE A 94 2.79 0.23 2.03
CA ILE A 94 2.45 0.05 0.63
C ILE A 94 1.39 1.07 0.26
N LEU A 95 1.65 1.83 -0.79
CA LEU A 95 0.79 2.90 -1.28
C LEU A 95 0.31 2.62 -2.70
N GLU A 96 -0.90 3.07 -2.99
CA GLU A 96 -1.45 3.11 -4.35
C GLU A 96 -1.51 4.53 -4.85
N ASP A 97 -1.04 4.73 -6.08
CA ASP A 97 -1.27 5.96 -6.83
C ASP A 97 -2.74 5.99 -7.31
N SER A 98 -3.29 7.20 -7.47
CA SER A 98 -4.61 7.45 -8.06
C SER A 98 -5.81 6.83 -7.32
N LYS A 99 -5.67 6.54 -6.03
CA LYS A 99 -6.83 6.33 -5.14
C LYS A 99 -7.39 7.70 -4.76
N GLU A 100 -8.71 7.88 -4.86
CA GLU A 100 -9.38 9.06 -4.31
C GLU A 100 -9.03 9.18 -2.82
N VAL A 101 -8.39 10.29 -2.47
CA VAL A 101 -7.93 10.56 -1.11
C VAL A 101 -9.14 10.96 -0.27
N GLN A 102 -9.38 10.21 0.80
CA GLN A 102 -10.47 10.49 1.72
C GLN A 102 -9.93 11.14 3.00
N ASN A 103 -10.79 11.94 3.66
CA ASN A 103 -10.48 12.48 4.96
C ASN A 103 -10.19 11.34 5.95
N GLY A 104 -9.04 11.40 6.60
CA GLY A 104 -8.57 10.35 7.51
C GLY A 104 -7.66 9.30 6.87
N ASP A 105 -7.47 9.29 5.54
CA ASP A 105 -6.52 8.38 4.90
C ASP A 105 -5.08 8.66 5.34
N ILE A 106 -4.27 7.62 5.45
CA ILE A 106 -2.81 7.76 5.62
C ILE A 106 -2.20 7.87 4.22
N VAL A 107 -1.45 8.94 3.98
CA VAL A 107 -0.95 9.30 2.65
C VAL A 107 0.55 9.57 2.69
N ALA A 108 1.24 9.17 1.62
CA ALA A 108 2.52 9.79 1.29
C ALA A 108 2.22 11.07 0.52
N ALA A 109 2.73 12.18 1.01
CA ALA A 109 2.50 13.49 0.44
C ALA A 109 3.82 14.26 0.34
N LEU A 110 3.98 14.94 -0.79
CA LEU A 110 4.96 15.99 -0.96
C LEU A 110 4.35 17.29 -0.45
N ILE A 111 4.91 17.84 0.62
CA ILE A 111 4.50 19.12 1.20
C ILE A 111 5.70 20.05 1.23
N ASP A 112 5.58 21.21 0.57
CA ASP A 112 6.61 22.27 0.53
C ASP A 112 8.04 21.77 0.21
N GLY A 113 8.16 20.74 -0.65
CA GLY A 113 9.45 20.17 -1.06
C GLY A 113 9.96 19.00 -0.22
N GLU A 114 9.17 18.50 0.74
CA GLU A 114 9.52 17.33 1.55
C GLU A 114 8.46 16.22 1.43
N THR A 115 8.87 14.98 1.16
CA THR A 115 7.98 13.82 1.18
C THR A 115 7.82 13.30 2.61
N THR A 116 6.58 13.18 3.07
CA THR A 116 6.23 12.68 4.41
C THR A 116 5.07 11.69 4.35
N LEU A 117 5.01 10.78 5.32
CA LEU A 117 3.84 9.96 5.61
C LEU A 117 3.03 10.59 6.75
N LYS A 118 1.77 10.94 6.48
CA LYS A 118 0.87 11.58 7.46
C LYS A 118 -0.59 11.19 7.22
N ARG A 119 -1.47 11.48 8.18
CA ARG A 119 -2.91 11.40 7.98
C ARG A 119 -3.40 12.64 7.24
N TYR A 120 -4.09 12.45 6.13
CA TYR A 120 -4.76 13.51 5.40
C TYR A 120 -5.99 13.96 6.19
N VAL A 121 -6.10 15.26 6.47
CA VAL A 121 -7.27 15.84 7.12
C VAL A 121 -7.78 17.00 6.29
N MET A 122 -9.09 17.01 6.02
CA MET A 122 -9.81 18.11 5.39
C MET A 122 -10.73 18.74 6.43
N GLU A 123 -10.47 20.00 6.79
CA GLU A 123 -11.25 20.72 7.80
C GLU A 123 -11.65 22.10 7.26
N HIS A 124 -12.94 22.42 7.26
CA HIS A 124 -13.46 23.68 6.70
C HIS A 124 -12.98 23.96 5.25
N GLY A 125 -12.82 22.91 4.45
CA GLY A 125 -12.31 23.00 3.06
C GLY A 125 -10.81 23.28 2.94
N ARG A 126 -10.05 23.24 4.05
CA ARG A 126 -8.59 23.39 4.05
C ARG A 126 -7.93 22.04 4.35
N PRO A 127 -7.11 21.51 3.43
CA PRO A 127 -6.36 20.30 3.70
C PRO A 127 -5.14 20.59 4.58
N TYR A 128 -4.86 19.70 5.52
CA TYR A 128 -3.61 19.65 6.26
C TYR A 128 -3.20 18.19 6.51
N LEU A 129 -1.93 17.99 6.86
CA LEU A 129 -1.39 16.69 7.20
C LEU A 129 -1.19 16.60 8.70
N LYS A 130 -1.80 15.59 9.31
CA LYS A 130 -1.74 15.34 10.75
C LYS A 130 -0.81 14.18 11.04
N ALA A 131 0.10 14.37 12.00
CA ALA A 131 0.86 13.29 12.58
C ALA A 131 0.00 12.50 13.58
N GLU A 132 0.23 11.20 13.68
CA GLU A 132 -0.39 10.35 14.71
C GLU A 132 0.48 10.27 15.97
N ASN A 133 1.23 11.34 16.23
CA ASN A 133 2.09 11.48 17.40
C ASN A 133 1.97 12.93 17.89
N PRO A 134 1.47 13.18 19.12
CA PRO A 134 1.27 14.52 19.66
C PRO A 134 2.53 15.40 19.72
N ARG A 135 3.72 14.80 19.64
CA ARG A 135 5.00 15.52 19.62
C ARG A 135 5.25 16.27 18.30
N TYR A 136 4.49 15.96 17.26
CA TYR A 136 4.65 16.52 15.93
C TYR A 136 3.49 17.46 15.62
N PRO A 137 3.75 18.70 15.14
CA PRO A 137 2.69 19.62 14.78
C PRO A 137 1.95 19.15 13.52
N ASN A 138 0.74 19.67 13.33
CA ASN A 138 0.04 19.55 12.05
C ASN A 138 0.81 20.33 10.99
N LEU A 139 1.00 19.72 9.82
CA LEU A 139 1.64 20.36 8.68
C LEU A 139 0.57 20.98 7.79
N ILE A 140 0.57 22.30 7.74
CA ILE A 140 -0.33 23.09 6.88
C ILE A 140 0.51 23.51 5.66
N PRO A 141 0.10 23.19 4.43
CA PRO A 141 0.89 23.52 3.25
C PRO A 141 0.99 25.03 3.06
N ALA A 142 2.21 25.54 2.92
CA ALA A 142 2.46 26.96 2.67
C ALA A 142 2.41 27.29 1.17
N ARG A 143 2.84 26.37 0.32
CA ARG A 143 2.92 26.54 -1.14
C ARG A 143 2.35 25.35 -1.89
N GLU A 144 2.75 24.15 -1.51
CA GLU A 144 2.44 22.94 -2.27
C GLU A 144 2.01 21.80 -1.35
N LEU A 145 0.95 21.10 -1.77
CA LEU A 145 0.57 19.80 -1.26
C LEU A 145 0.22 18.89 -2.43
N LYS A 146 1.05 17.88 -2.68
CA LYS A 146 0.80 16.84 -3.68
C LYS A 146 0.73 15.49 -3.01
N ILE A 147 -0.43 14.84 -3.06
CA ILE A 147 -0.56 13.46 -2.59
C ILE A 147 0.07 12.54 -3.63
N GLN A 148 1.04 11.73 -3.19
CA GLN A 148 1.79 10.79 -4.04
C GLN A 148 1.17 9.39 -3.99
N GLY A 149 0.49 9.04 -2.90
CA GLY A 149 -0.23 7.78 -2.80
C GLY A 149 -0.97 7.64 -1.47
N VAL A 150 -1.96 6.74 -1.48
CA VAL A 150 -2.74 6.40 -0.29
C VAL A 150 -2.28 5.03 0.21
N MET A 151 -2.01 4.93 1.51
CA MET A 151 -1.61 3.69 2.15
C MET A 151 -2.75 2.66 2.07
N VAL A 152 -2.43 1.46 1.61
CA VAL A 152 -3.37 0.33 1.52
C VAL A 152 -2.96 -0.84 2.42
N SER A 153 -1.66 -0.97 2.73
CA SER A 153 -1.15 -2.07 3.54
C SER A 153 0.14 -1.70 4.27
N LEU A 154 0.45 -2.47 5.32
CA LEU A 154 1.63 -2.36 6.17
C LEU A 154 2.32 -3.72 6.26
N VAL A 155 3.63 -3.74 6.06
CA VAL A 155 4.47 -4.92 6.25
C VAL A 155 5.55 -4.60 7.27
N ARG A 156 5.54 -5.32 8.39
CA ARG A 156 6.58 -5.24 9.43
C ARG A 156 7.42 -6.50 9.41
N LYS A 157 8.73 -6.35 9.17
CA LYS A 157 9.68 -7.46 9.32
C LYS A 157 9.99 -7.65 10.79
N GLN A 158 9.81 -8.87 11.30
CA GLN A 158 10.28 -9.24 12.63
C GLN A 158 11.74 -9.67 12.53
N GLU A 159 12.60 -9.09 13.36
CA GLU A 159 13.98 -9.56 13.47
C GLU A 159 13.99 -11.00 13.99
N ARG A 160 14.63 -11.89 13.23
CA ARG A 160 14.89 -13.24 13.71
C ARG A 160 15.95 -13.15 14.79
N ARG A 161 15.58 -13.40 16.06
CA ARG A 161 16.56 -13.62 17.13
C ARG A 161 17.50 -14.74 16.69
N LYS A 162 18.77 -14.42 16.42
CA LYS A 162 19.81 -15.43 16.24
C LYS A 162 19.95 -16.15 17.58
N ARG A 163 19.48 -17.38 17.65
CA ARG A 163 19.79 -18.26 18.79
C ARG A 163 21.26 -18.65 18.62
N HIS A 164 22.09 -18.24 19.58
CA HIS A 164 23.42 -18.80 19.79
C HIS A 164 23.29 -20.19 20.42
#